data_AF-A0A2V6UDG1-F1
#
_entry.id   AF-A0A2V6UDG1-F1
#
_cell.length_a   1.000
_cell.length_b   1.000
_cell.length_c   1.000
_cell.angle_alpha   90.00
_cell.angle_beta   90.00
_cell.angle_gamma   90.00
#
_symmetry.space_group_name_H-M   'P 1'
#
loop_
_entity.id
_entity.type
_entity.pdbx_description
1 polymer ?
#
loop_
_entity_poly.entity_id
_entity_poly.type
_entity_poly.pdbx_seq_one_letter_code
_entity_poly.pdbx_strand_id
1 'polypeptide(L)' 'LTADFVYVRRHGTRRRYGGSYTDAMLRDDAARVAGWTRGGRDVYVYFNNDGRAAAVRNARRLTELLQTRAGRRRAA' A
#
# COMPACT_ATOMS: atom_id res chain seq x y z
N LEU A 1 -12.05 20.03 -1.62
CA LEU A 1 -11.40 18.93 -0.88
C LEU A 1 -12.51 18.16 -0.17
N THR A 2 -12.54 16.82 -0.27
CA THR A 2 -13.60 15.99 0.31
C THR A 2 -13.21 15.33 1.64
N ALA A 3 -11.90 15.21 1.91
CA ALA A 3 -11.35 14.71 3.17
C ALA A 3 -9.89 15.16 3.34
N ASP A 4 -9.41 15.13 4.57
CA ASP A 4 -8.02 15.34 4.99
C ASP A 4 -7.17 14.04 4.96
N PHE A 5 -7.79 12.91 4.62
CA PHE A 5 -7.12 11.62 4.45
C PHE A 5 -7.24 11.06 3.03
N VAL A 6 -6.42 10.04 2.73
CA VAL A 6 -6.48 9.24 1.51
C VAL A 6 -6.96 7.83 1.82
N TYR A 7 -7.96 7.37 1.09
CA TYR A 7 -8.47 6.00 1.17
C TYR A 7 -8.19 5.24 -0.12
N VAL A 8 -7.49 4.11 -0.03
CA VAL A 8 -7.14 3.24 -1.16
C VAL A 8 -7.74 1.86 -0.96
N ARG A 9 -8.49 1.37 -1.97
CA ARG A 9 -9.01 0.00 -1.99
C ARG A 9 -8.47 -0.76 -3.19
N ARG A 10 -7.69 -1.81 -2.91
CA ARG A 10 -7.05 -2.66 -3.92
C ARG A 10 -7.89 -3.89 -4.18
N HIS A 11 -8.26 -4.12 -5.44
CA HIS A 11 -9.18 -5.20 -5.83
C HIS A 11 -8.52 -6.39 -6.52
N GLY A 12 -7.18 -6.52 -6.48
CA GLY A 12 -6.46 -7.56 -7.21
C GLY A 12 -5.97 -7.08 -8.57
N THR A 13 -5.28 -7.97 -9.30
CA THR A 13 -4.44 -7.61 -10.45
C THR A 13 -4.91 -8.18 -11.78
N ARG A 14 -5.46 -9.40 -11.80
CA ARG A 14 -5.83 -10.12 -13.03
C ARG A 14 -7.32 -10.41 -13.17
N ARG A 15 -8.04 -10.50 -12.05
CA ARG A 15 -9.50 -10.64 -11.98
C ARG A 15 -10.00 -9.77 -10.83
N ARG A 16 -11.25 -9.30 -10.89
CA ARG A 16 -11.85 -8.58 -9.77
C ARG A 16 -11.80 -9.48 -8.53
N TYR A 17 -11.18 -8.98 -7.46
CA TYR A 17 -10.91 -9.66 -6.19
C TYR A 17 -9.93 -10.85 -6.27
N GLY A 18 -9.16 -10.96 -7.35
CA GLY A 18 -8.26 -12.08 -7.60
C GLY A 18 -6.84 -11.67 -8.01
N GLY A 19 -5.87 -12.50 -7.61
CA GLY A 19 -4.44 -12.31 -7.89
C GLY A 19 -3.71 -11.63 -6.74
N SER A 20 -2.39 -11.77 -6.72
CA SER A 20 -1.50 -11.06 -5.79
C SER A 20 -0.84 -9.89 -6.49
N TYR A 21 -0.55 -8.83 -5.74
CA TYR A 21 0.28 -7.75 -6.25
C TYR A 21 1.74 -8.20 -6.25
N THR A 22 2.48 -7.80 -7.29
CA THR A 22 3.92 -8.04 -7.33
C THR A 22 4.65 -7.05 -6.43
N ASP A 23 5.89 -7.37 -6.10
CA ASP A 23 6.76 -6.49 -5.30
C ASP A 23 6.95 -5.11 -5.94
N ALA A 24 7.00 -5.03 -7.27
CA ALA A 24 7.07 -3.77 -8.00
C ALA A 24 5.80 -2.92 -7.80
N MET A 25 4.61 -3.53 -7.96
CA MET A 25 3.34 -2.83 -7.75
C MET A 25 3.18 -2.33 -6.31
N LEU A 26 3.63 -3.13 -5.33
CA LEU A 26 3.61 -2.73 -3.92
C LEU A 26 4.63 -1.63 -3.61
N ARG A 27 5.77 -1.57 -4.33
CA ARG A 27 6.70 -0.43 -4.23
C ARG A 27 6.10 0.85 -4.78
N ASP A 28 5.35 0.78 -5.88
CA ASP A 28 4.63 1.94 -6.42
C ASP A 28 3.56 2.44 -5.45
N ASP A 29 2.87 1.51 -4.77
CA ASP A 29 1.95 1.84 -3.68
C ASP A 29 2.68 2.51 -2.52
N ALA A 30 3.79 1.96 -2.07
CA ALA A 30 4.61 2.55 -1.00
C ALA A 30 5.11 3.96 -1.35
N ALA A 31 5.49 4.20 -2.62
CA ALA A 31 5.92 5.51 -3.09
C ALA A 31 4.77 6.53 -3.05
N ARG A 32 3.56 6.15 -3.48
CA ARG A 32 2.36 6.99 -3.39
C ARG A 32 1.99 7.32 -1.96
N VAL A 33 1.93 6.30 -1.08
CA VAL A 33 1.68 6.47 0.36
C VAL A 33 2.69 7.43 0.98
N ALA A 34 3.97 7.31 0.64
CA ALA A 34 5.00 8.23 1.13
C ALA A 34 4.85 9.66 0.56
N GLY A 35 4.27 9.82 -0.62
CA GLY A 35 3.92 11.13 -1.17
C GLY A 35 2.81 11.81 -0.37
N TRP A 36 1.70 11.10 -0.14
CA TRP A 36 0.54 11.63 0.57
C TRP A 36 0.85 11.95 2.04
N THR A 37 1.57 11.06 2.73
CA THR A 37 1.99 11.28 4.13
C THR A 37 2.94 12.48 4.28
N ARG A 38 3.87 12.69 3.33
CA ARG A 38 4.69 13.93 3.30
C ARG A 38 3.85 15.18 3.09
N GLY A 39 2.72 15.06 2.39
CA GLY A 39 1.74 16.12 2.23
C GLY A 39 0.78 16.27 3.42
N GLY A 40 1.09 15.69 4.58
CA GLY A 40 0.32 15.86 5.82
C GLY A 40 -1.01 15.09 5.87
N ARG A 41 -1.21 14.08 5.01
CA ARG A 41 -2.45 13.30 4.96
C ARG A 41 -2.29 11.95 5.65
N ASP A 42 -3.31 11.56 6.40
CA ASP A 42 -3.48 10.17 6.83
C ASP A 42 -3.80 9.29 5.62
N VAL A 43 -3.30 8.05 5.62
CA VAL A 43 -3.48 7.13 4.49
C VAL A 43 -3.94 5.77 4.97
N TYR A 44 -5.11 5.35 4.50
CA TYR A 44 -5.69 4.05 4.78
C TYR A 44 -5.69 3.19 3.50
N VAL A 45 -5.05 2.03 3.55
CA VAL A 45 -4.95 1.10 2.41
C VAL A 45 -5.60 -0.23 2.77
N TYR A 46 -6.64 -0.61 2.04
CA TYR A 46 -7.36 -1.87 2.20
C TYR A 46 -7.17 -2.77 0.98
N PHE A 47 -6.73 -4.01 1.22
CA PHE A 47 -6.67 -5.05 0.19
C PHE A 47 -7.95 -5.90 0.26
N ASN A 48 -8.59 -6.11 -0.89
CA ASN A 48 -9.84 -6.85 -1.04
C ASN A 48 -9.70 -7.96 -2.09
N ASN A 49 -8.50 -8.55 -2.17
CA ASN A 49 -8.16 -9.67 -3.03
C ASN A 49 -7.86 -10.90 -2.18
N ASP A 50 -8.86 -11.35 -1.43
CA ASP A 50 -8.70 -12.32 -0.34
C ASP A 50 -8.44 -13.76 -0.80
N GLY A 51 -8.66 -14.03 -2.09
CA GLY A 51 -8.38 -15.33 -2.70
C GLY A 51 -6.96 -15.81 -2.37
N ARG A 52 -6.86 -17.06 -1.89
CA ARG A 52 -5.59 -17.68 -1.44
C ARG A 52 -4.83 -16.83 -0.42
N ALA A 53 -5.51 -16.07 0.44
CA ALA A 53 -4.93 -15.15 1.42
C ALA A 53 -4.01 -14.06 0.83
N ALA A 54 -4.21 -13.67 -0.44
CA ALA A 54 -3.35 -12.68 -1.07
C ALA A 54 -3.48 -11.30 -0.42
N ALA A 55 -4.67 -10.87 -0.01
CA ALA A 55 -4.87 -9.57 0.67
C ALA A 55 -3.97 -9.40 1.90
N VAL A 56 -3.96 -10.37 2.82
CA VAL A 56 -3.13 -10.33 4.03
C VAL A 56 -1.64 -10.31 3.69
N ARG A 57 -1.19 -11.15 2.73
CA ARG A 57 0.21 -11.14 2.29
C ARG A 57 0.63 -9.80 1.68
N ASN A 58 -0.21 -9.22 0.83
CA ASN A 58 0.08 -7.92 0.21
C ASN A 58 0.10 -6.79 1.25
N ALA A 59 -0.82 -6.82 2.21
CA ALA A 59 -0.86 -5.85 3.31
C ALA A 59 0.42 -5.89 4.15
N ARG A 60 0.83 -7.09 4.59
CA ARG A 60 2.09 -7.28 5.33
C ARG A 60 3.29 -6.81 4.53
N ARG A 61 3.35 -7.19 3.24
CA ARG A 61 4.46 -6.81 2.37
C ARG A 61 4.52 -5.30 2.16
N LEU A 62 3.39 -4.62 1.99
CA LEU A 62 3.34 -3.15 1.90
C LEU A 62 3.86 -2.50 3.19
N THR A 63 3.47 -3.03 4.37
CA THR A 63 3.98 -2.55 5.67
C THR A 63 5.49 -2.66 5.76
N GLU A 64 6.08 -3.79 5.39
CA GLU A 64 7.54 -3.99 5.38
C GLU A 64 8.26 -2.97 4.47
N LEU A 65 7.71 -2.73 3.27
CA LEU A 65 8.26 -1.76 2.31
C LEU A 65 8.21 -0.33 2.86
N LEU A 66 7.13 0.03 3.54
CA LEU A 66 6.97 1.34 4.20
C LEU A 66 7.94 1.51 5.37
N GLN A 67 8.11 0.49 6.21
CA GLN A 67 9.05 0.50 7.33
C GLN A 67 10.51 0.61 6.85
N THR A 68 10.89 -0.16 5.82
CA THR A 68 12.23 -0.09 5.21
C THR A 68 12.52 1.33 4.70
N ARG A 69 11.54 1.97 4.05
CA ARG A 69 11.68 3.34 3.55
C ARG A 69 11.78 4.36 4.68
N ALA A 70 11.02 4.19 5.75
CA ALA A 70 11.11 5.04 6.94
C ALA A 70 12.49 4.93 7.62
N GLY A 71 13.03 3.71 7.74
CA GLY A 71 14.37 3.46 8.28
C GLY A 71 15.48 4.16 7.47
N ARG A 72 15.43 4.04 6.13
CA ARG A 72 16.39 4.74 5.24
C ARG A 72 16.35 6.27 5.39
N ARG A 73 15.18 6.84 5.71
CA ARG A 73 15.04 8.30 5.94
C ARG A 73 15.56 8.75 7.30
N ARG A 74 15.63 7.87 8.30
CA ARG A 74 16.21 8.19 9.62
C ARG A 74 17.73 8.12 9.63
N ALA A 75 18.32 7.40 8.69
CA ALA A 75 19.76 7.22 8.56
C ALA A 75 20.44 8.21 7.59
N ALA A 76 19.67 9.11 6.97
CA ALA A 76 20.12 10.15 6.05
C ALA A 76 19.84 11.52 6.67
#